data_AF-A0A7Y7PP64-F1
#
_entry.id   AF-A0A7Y7PP64-F1
#
_cell.length_a   1.000
_cell.length_b   1.000
_cell.length_c   1.000
_cell.angle_alpha   90.00
_cell.angle_beta   90.00
_cell.angle_gamma   90.00
#
_symmetry.space_group_name_H-M   'P 1'
#
loop_
_entity.id
_entity.type
_entity.pdbx_description
1 polymer ?
#
loop_
_entity_poly.entity_id
_entity_poly.type
_entity_poly.pdbx_seq_one_letter_code
_entity_poly.pdbx_strand_id
1 'polypeptide(L)'
;MRAAPFIAELRDRGRLTPEQAAAIETDERTRPFSLHYEIRTLLYLGITLLSGGLGVLIYEHLDELGHGVVVAVVALLTAACFAYAARHRPPFSWGLVAGSSLLADYLLLLGCLLFLVLEGYLQAQYALFGTRYGLALALPAGLFFYLAYRFDHRGVLSMAITALAAWVGLSVEPLAVFKNEFLTGSVSRAAIAVGALLLLGGWLSETRHRKVHFAYTYLLLGGNLLLGTATAAMFTEVLQPLALLVILILAVSAGLFWYGRRVHSHLFLLLGATYGYVALTYGLAQLLSATGLNIVLALGLYYFIGSTVAAVWFLTHLKRLAGTAAHEQGL
;
A
#
# COMPACT_ATOMS: atom_id res chain seq x y z
N MET A 1 13.06 21.37 22.95
CA MET A 1 13.14 20.15 23.80
C MET A 1 13.32 20.55 25.25
N ARG A 2 12.58 19.94 26.18
CA ARG A 2 12.65 20.20 27.63
C ARG A 2 13.55 19.15 28.32
N ALA A 3 14.80 19.00 27.88
CA ALA A 3 15.73 18.01 28.47
C ALA A 3 16.34 18.48 29.80
N ALA A 4 16.52 19.80 29.96
CA ALA A 4 17.07 20.43 31.17
C ALA A 4 16.44 19.98 32.51
N PRO A 5 15.11 19.92 32.67
CA PRO A 5 14.51 19.46 33.93
C PRO A 5 14.81 17.99 34.24
N PHE A 6 14.90 17.12 33.23
CA PHE A 6 15.21 15.70 33.43
C PHE A 6 16.68 15.47 33.78
N ILE A 7 17.60 16.24 33.19
CA ILE A 7 19.04 16.19 33.54
C ILE A 7 19.25 16.65 34.99
N ALA A 8 18.53 17.69 35.42
CA ALA A 8 18.56 18.15 36.81
C ALA A 8 18.02 17.10 37.78
N GLU A 9 16.88 16.46 37.47
CA GLU A 9 16.30 15.40 38.30
C GLU A 9 17.22 14.16 38.42
N LEU A 10 17.87 13.77 37.31
CA LEU A 10 18.80 12.63 37.30
C LEU A 10 20.11 12.92 38.05
N ARG A 11 20.56 14.17 38.05
CA ARG A 11 21.69 14.64 38.86
C ARG A 11 21.33 14.63 40.36
N ASP A 12 20.16 15.14 40.72
CA ASP A 12 19.70 15.20 42.12
C ASP A 12 19.49 13.79 42.71
N ARG A 13 19.16 12.80 41.87
CA ARG A 13 19.09 11.38 42.25
C ARG A 13 20.45 10.66 42.29
N GLY A 14 21.56 11.38 42.07
CA GLY A 14 22.91 10.81 42.07
C GLY A 14 23.17 9.80 40.95
N ARG A 15 22.36 9.80 39.89
CA ARG A 15 22.49 8.88 38.75
C ARG A 15 23.39 9.40 37.63
N LEU A 16 23.72 10.69 37.67
CA LEU A 16 24.63 11.35 36.74
C LEU A 16 25.70 12.11 37.52
N THR A 17 26.97 11.98 37.12
CA THR A 17 28.03 12.86 37.61
C THR A 17 27.89 14.26 36.99
N PRO A 18 28.41 15.32 37.65
CA PRO A 18 28.36 16.68 37.09
C PRO A 18 29.04 16.78 35.72
N GLU A 19 30.09 16.00 35.46
CA GLU A 19 30.76 15.93 34.16
C GLU A 19 29.88 15.27 33.07
N GLN A 20 29.17 14.19 33.41
CA GLN A 20 28.23 13.54 32.49
C GLN A 20 27.04 14.44 32.17
N ALA A 21 26.51 15.15 33.18
CA ALA A 21 25.43 16.10 32.97
C ALA A 21 25.84 17.25 32.03
N ALA A 22 27.04 17.80 32.22
CA ALA A 22 27.57 18.86 31.35
C ALA A 22 27.83 18.37 29.91
N ALA A 23 28.32 17.13 29.75
CA ALA A 23 28.52 16.53 28.43
C ALA A 23 27.18 16.32 27.68
N ILE A 24 26.16 15.79 28.35
CA ILE A 24 24.82 15.58 27.78
C ILE A 24 24.16 16.93 27.44
N GLU A 25 24.32 17.94 28.30
CA GLU A 25 23.77 19.27 28.05
C GLU A 25 24.45 19.96 26.86
N THR A 26 25.76 19.72 26.66
CA THR A 26 26.50 20.21 25.49
C THR A 26 26.08 19.50 24.21
N ASP A 27 25.90 18.17 24.26
CA ASP A 27 25.41 17.37 23.12
C ASP A 27 24.00 17.79 22.70
N GLU A 28 23.06 17.91 23.65
CA GLU A 28 21.69 18.35 23.36
C GLU A 28 21.62 19.80 22.82
N ARG A 29 22.54 20.69 23.23
CA ARG A 29 22.63 22.06 22.68
C ARG A 29 23.22 22.10 21.27
N THR A 30 24.09 21.15 20.92
CA THR A 30 24.77 21.10 19.62
C THR A 30 24.11 20.12 18.64
N ARG A 31 23.14 19.34 19.12
CA ARG A 31 22.41 18.36 18.32
C ARG A 31 21.72 19.06 17.14
N PRO A 32 22.09 18.74 15.89
CA PRO A 32 21.45 19.33 14.73
C PRO A 32 19.97 18.92 14.70
N PHE A 33 19.10 19.91 14.55
CA PHE A 33 17.66 19.67 14.40
C PHE A 33 17.42 18.93 13.08
N SER A 34 16.85 17.72 13.16
CA SER A 34 16.52 16.94 11.98
C SER A 34 15.30 17.54 11.29
N LEU A 35 15.51 18.26 10.18
CA LEU A 35 14.45 18.76 9.31
C LEU A 35 13.85 17.69 8.37
N HIS A 36 14.18 16.42 8.62
CA HIS A 36 13.84 15.33 7.70
C HIS A 36 12.34 15.20 7.49
N TYR A 37 11.54 15.28 8.57
CA TYR A 37 10.09 15.14 8.50
C TYR A 37 9.43 16.38 7.88
N GLU A 38 9.93 17.58 8.19
CA GLU A 38 9.44 18.85 7.69
C GLU A 38 9.64 18.94 6.18
N ILE A 39 10.87 18.67 5.70
CA ILE A 39 11.21 18.68 4.27
C ILE A 39 10.39 17.63 3.54
N ARG A 40 10.26 16.42 4.11
CA ARG A 40 9.47 15.34 3.54
C ARG A 40 7.99 15.70 3.40
N THR A 41 7.42 16.31 4.43
CA THR A 41 6.02 16.74 4.43
C THR A 41 5.79 17.83 3.39
N LEU A 42 6.65 18.85 3.35
CA LEU A 42 6.58 19.91 2.35
C LEU A 42 6.72 19.39 0.93
N LEU A 43 7.57 18.38 0.71
CA LEU A 43 7.80 17.82 -0.61
C LEU A 43 6.63 16.95 -1.09
N TYR A 44 6.03 16.14 -0.21
CA TYR A 44 4.79 15.42 -0.55
C TYR A 44 3.62 16.38 -0.79
N LEU A 45 3.49 17.41 0.05
CA LEU A 45 2.47 18.42 -0.12
C LEU A 45 2.68 19.17 -1.45
N GLY A 46 3.91 19.57 -1.75
CA GLY A 46 4.28 20.23 -3.00
C GLY A 46 3.97 19.37 -4.23
N ILE A 47 4.29 18.08 -4.21
CA ILE A 47 3.95 17.16 -5.32
C ILE A 47 2.43 17.02 -5.48
N THR A 48 1.70 16.92 -4.38
CA THR A 48 0.24 16.77 -4.40
C THR A 48 -0.42 18.05 -4.94
N LEU A 49 -0.01 19.21 -4.44
CA LEU A 49 -0.49 20.52 -4.90
C LEU A 49 -0.08 20.79 -6.34
N LEU A 50 1.14 20.43 -6.75
CA LEU A 50 1.60 20.61 -8.12
C LEU A 50 0.82 19.71 -9.07
N SER A 51 0.64 18.43 -8.74
CA SER A 51 -0.10 17.48 -9.58
C SER A 51 -1.58 17.85 -9.68
N GLY A 52 -2.20 18.20 -8.54
CA GLY A 52 -3.59 18.64 -8.49
C GLY A 52 -3.80 20.00 -9.17
N GLY A 53 -2.93 20.98 -8.88
CA GLY A 53 -2.97 22.31 -9.47
C GLY A 53 -2.72 22.29 -10.98
N LEU A 54 -1.80 21.45 -11.47
CA LEU A 54 -1.61 21.25 -12.90
C LEU A 54 -2.87 20.63 -13.55
N GLY A 55 -3.51 19.68 -12.87
CA GLY A 55 -4.79 19.11 -13.32
C GLY A 55 -5.90 20.16 -13.44
N VAL A 56 -6.06 21.03 -12.43
CA VAL A 56 -7.05 22.12 -12.44
C VAL A 56 -6.72 23.16 -13.50
N LEU A 57 -5.46 23.60 -13.58
CA LEU A 57 -5.02 24.60 -14.55
C LEU A 57 -5.27 24.14 -15.99
N ILE A 58 -4.95 22.88 -16.28
CA ILE A 58 -5.29 22.27 -17.56
C ILE A 58 -6.81 22.33 -17.74
N TYR A 59 -7.59 21.79 -16.81
CA TYR A 59 -9.04 21.74 -16.94
C TYR A 59 -9.69 23.11 -17.22
N GLU A 60 -9.26 24.17 -16.53
CA GLU A 60 -9.83 25.51 -16.67
C GLU A 60 -9.39 26.27 -17.93
N HIS A 61 -8.15 26.06 -18.40
CA HIS A 61 -7.56 26.86 -19.49
C HIS A 61 -7.32 26.05 -20.77
N LEU A 62 -8.01 24.91 -20.92
CA LEU A 62 -7.90 24.02 -22.08
C LEU A 62 -8.22 24.71 -23.41
N ASP A 63 -9.23 25.57 -23.41
CA ASP A 63 -9.71 26.26 -24.60
C ASP A 63 -8.73 27.37 -25.07
N GLU A 64 -7.92 27.92 -24.17
CA GLU A 64 -7.00 29.03 -24.45
C GLU A 64 -5.58 28.58 -24.80
N LEU A 65 -5.05 27.55 -24.11
CA LEU A 65 -3.66 27.11 -24.24
C LEU A 65 -3.40 26.22 -25.45
N GLY A 66 -4.45 25.61 -26.01
CA GLY A 66 -4.32 24.62 -27.08
C GLY A 66 -3.75 23.29 -26.58
N HIS A 67 -4.47 22.20 -26.85
CA HIS A 67 -4.16 20.85 -26.38
C HIS A 67 -2.70 20.41 -26.65
N GLY A 68 -2.09 20.84 -27.76
CA GLY A 68 -0.71 20.50 -28.11
C GLY A 68 0.32 21.12 -27.17
N VAL A 69 0.10 22.34 -26.68
CA VAL A 69 1.02 23.02 -25.75
C VAL A 69 0.99 22.33 -24.40
N VAL A 70 -0.20 21.97 -23.90
CA VAL A 70 -0.37 21.22 -22.66
C VAL A 70 0.41 19.90 -22.72
N VAL A 71 0.21 19.12 -23.79
CA VAL A 71 0.94 17.86 -24.01
C VAL A 71 2.45 18.08 -24.02
N ALA A 72 2.93 19.10 -24.73
CA ALA A 72 4.36 19.40 -24.83
C ALA A 72 4.96 19.75 -23.47
N VAL A 73 4.31 20.61 -22.67
CA VAL A 73 4.79 21.02 -21.36
C VAL A 73 4.83 19.82 -20.39
N VAL A 74 3.74 19.05 -20.31
CA VAL A 74 3.68 17.88 -19.43
C VAL A 74 4.71 16.82 -19.85
N ALA A 75 4.88 16.59 -21.15
CA ALA A 75 5.91 15.67 -21.66
C ALA A 75 7.33 16.13 -21.33
N LEU A 76 7.63 17.41 -21.48
CA LEU A 76 8.94 17.98 -21.13
C LEU A 76 9.22 17.87 -19.62
N LEU A 77 8.24 18.18 -18.77
CA LEU A 77 8.38 18.02 -17.32
C LEU A 77 8.57 16.56 -16.91
N THR A 78 7.81 15.65 -17.51
CA THR A 78 7.96 14.19 -17.30
C THR A 78 9.36 13.73 -17.69
N ALA A 79 9.83 14.13 -18.88
CA ALA A 79 11.17 13.79 -19.35
C ALA A 79 12.27 14.38 -18.47
N ALA A 80 12.13 15.63 -18.01
CA ALA A 80 13.07 16.27 -17.10
C ALA A 80 13.16 15.53 -15.75
N CYS A 81 12.02 15.11 -15.19
CA CYS A 81 11.96 14.33 -13.97
C CYS A 81 12.69 12.99 -14.11
N PHE A 82 12.41 12.24 -15.17
CA PHE A 82 13.06 10.94 -15.43
C PHE A 82 14.56 11.10 -15.75
N ALA A 83 14.94 12.12 -16.52
CA ALA A 83 16.35 12.40 -16.83
C ALA A 83 17.13 12.77 -15.56
N TYR A 84 16.55 13.59 -14.67
CA TYR A 84 17.17 13.93 -13.41
C TYR A 84 17.35 12.70 -12.52
N ALA A 85 16.30 11.88 -12.38
CA ALA A 85 16.35 10.65 -11.61
C ALA A 85 17.39 9.66 -12.18
N ALA A 86 17.50 9.55 -13.51
CA ALA A 86 18.47 8.68 -14.16
C ALA A 86 19.92 9.12 -13.95
N ARG A 87 20.18 10.43 -13.90
CA ARG A 87 21.53 11.00 -13.71
C ARG A 87 22.01 10.95 -12.26
N HIS A 88 21.11 11.16 -11.30
CA HIS A 88 21.48 11.32 -9.89
C HIS A 88 21.24 10.07 -9.05
N ARG A 89 20.93 8.93 -9.68
CA ARG A 89 20.75 7.66 -8.98
C ARG A 89 21.79 6.62 -9.36
N PRO A 90 22.17 5.77 -8.40
CA PRO A 90 23.08 4.66 -8.64
C PRO A 90 22.53 3.63 -9.65
N PRO A 91 23.41 2.79 -10.23
CA PRO A 91 23.02 1.72 -11.12
C PRO A 91 22.17 0.65 -10.39
N PHE A 92 21.54 -0.21 -11.19
CA PHE A 92 20.75 -1.33 -10.69
C PHE A 92 21.59 -2.27 -9.81
N SER A 93 21.02 -2.70 -8.69
CA SER A 93 21.60 -3.71 -7.80
C SER A 93 20.49 -4.62 -7.26
N TRP A 94 20.80 -5.87 -6.92
CA TRP A 94 19.85 -6.79 -6.28
C TRP A 94 19.69 -6.54 -4.77
N GLY A 95 20.66 -5.85 -4.16
CA GLY A 95 20.59 -5.41 -2.77
C GLY A 95 19.87 -4.07 -2.61
N LEU A 96 19.70 -3.64 -1.36
CA LEU A 96 19.25 -2.29 -1.04
C LEU A 96 20.35 -1.30 -1.41
N VAL A 97 20.03 -0.31 -2.24
CA VAL A 97 21.00 0.72 -2.61
C VAL A 97 20.87 1.91 -1.64
N ALA A 98 21.82 2.01 -0.72
CA ALA A 98 21.90 3.15 0.20
C ALA A 98 22.42 4.40 -0.56
N GLY A 99 21.75 5.54 -0.38
CA GLY A 99 22.23 6.84 -0.90
C GLY A 99 21.46 7.43 -2.08
N SER A 100 20.15 7.16 -2.23
CA SER A 100 19.34 7.99 -3.13
C SER A 100 19.26 9.42 -2.57
N SER A 101 19.52 10.42 -3.42
CA SER A 101 19.21 11.80 -3.06
C SER A 101 17.70 11.91 -2.90
N LEU A 102 17.24 12.47 -1.76
CA LEU A 102 15.81 12.66 -1.47
C LEU A 102 15.10 13.28 -2.68
N LEU A 103 15.66 14.35 -3.25
CA LEU A 103 15.08 15.02 -4.42
C LEU A 103 14.92 14.09 -5.64
N ALA A 104 15.86 13.19 -5.91
CA ALA A 104 15.70 12.21 -7.00
C ALA A 104 14.60 11.17 -6.71
N ASP A 105 14.32 10.86 -5.44
CA ASP A 105 13.17 10.05 -4.98
C ASP A 105 11.84 10.69 -5.36
N TYR A 106 11.66 11.93 -4.97
CA TYR A 106 10.42 12.64 -5.24
C TYR A 106 10.24 13.03 -6.70
N LEU A 107 11.31 13.39 -7.43
CA LEU A 107 11.21 13.66 -8.87
C LEU A 107 10.88 12.41 -9.68
N LEU A 108 11.37 11.23 -9.29
CA LEU A 108 10.95 9.99 -9.96
C LEU A 108 9.45 9.74 -9.75
N LEU A 109 8.96 9.93 -8.52
CA LEU A 109 7.55 9.77 -8.21
C LEU A 109 6.69 10.79 -8.96
N LEU A 110 7.09 12.06 -8.97
CA LEU A 110 6.43 13.13 -9.72
C LEU A 110 6.42 12.81 -11.22
N GLY A 111 7.54 12.34 -11.77
CA GLY A 111 7.61 11.90 -13.17
C GLY A 111 6.61 10.78 -13.48
N CYS A 112 6.43 9.82 -12.58
CA CYS A 112 5.42 8.76 -12.74
C CYS A 112 3.99 9.32 -12.69
N LEU A 113 3.72 10.29 -11.82
CA LEU A 113 2.40 10.95 -11.76
C LEU A 113 2.12 11.78 -13.00
N LEU A 114 3.09 12.60 -13.44
CA LEU A 114 2.98 13.39 -14.68
C LEU A 114 2.83 12.49 -15.90
N PHE A 115 3.48 11.32 -15.91
CA PHE A 115 3.28 10.32 -16.96
C PHE A 115 1.84 9.82 -17.02
N LEU A 116 1.22 9.50 -15.87
CA LEU A 116 -0.20 9.12 -15.83
C LEU A 116 -1.11 10.25 -16.31
N VAL A 117 -0.81 11.49 -15.93
CA VAL A 117 -1.56 12.67 -16.41
C VAL A 117 -1.42 12.81 -17.93
N LEU A 118 -0.20 12.70 -18.47
CA LEU A 118 0.06 12.81 -19.89
C LEU A 118 -0.66 11.72 -20.68
N GLU A 119 -0.51 10.46 -20.27
CA GLU A 119 -1.16 9.33 -20.93
C GLU A 119 -2.69 9.42 -20.84
N GLY A 120 -3.22 9.72 -19.65
CA GLY A 120 -4.66 9.89 -19.44
C GLY A 120 -5.24 11.00 -20.32
N TYR A 121 -4.52 12.12 -20.43
CA TYR A 121 -4.89 13.22 -21.31
C TYR A 121 -4.84 12.83 -22.79
N LEU A 122 -3.76 12.16 -23.22
CA LEU A 122 -3.63 11.70 -24.60
C LEU A 122 -4.71 10.66 -24.97
N GLN A 123 -5.07 9.78 -24.04
CA GLN A 123 -6.13 8.81 -24.23
C GLN A 123 -7.51 9.48 -24.27
N ALA A 124 -7.78 10.47 -23.41
CA ALA A 124 -9.06 11.16 -23.36
C ALA A 124 -9.28 12.04 -24.60
N GLN A 125 -8.27 12.80 -25.01
CA GLN A 125 -8.41 13.80 -26.07
C GLN A 125 -8.19 13.21 -27.47
N TYR A 126 -7.18 12.36 -27.62
CA TYR A 126 -6.73 11.87 -28.94
C TYR A 126 -7.04 10.40 -29.16
N ALA A 127 -7.67 9.72 -28.19
CA ALA A 127 -7.87 8.28 -28.22
C ALA A 127 -6.58 7.55 -28.62
N LEU A 128 -5.46 7.86 -27.94
CA LEU A 128 -4.12 7.37 -28.28
C LEU A 128 -4.06 5.85 -28.52
N PHE A 129 -4.77 5.08 -27.69
CA PHE A 129 -4.88 3.62 -27.81
C PHE A 129 -6.21 3.17 -28.43
N GLY A 130 -6.98 4.09 -29.00
CA GLY A 130 -8.32 3.86 -29.54
C GLY A 130 -9.24 3.25 -28.48
N THR A 131 -9.93 2.18 -28.86
CA THR A 131 -10.82 1.41 -27.98
C THR A 131 -10.08 0.48 -27.01
N ARG A 132 -8.75 0.38 -27.09
CA ARG A 132 -7.93 -0.53 -26.27
C ARG A 132 -7.54 0.11 -24.94
N TYR A 133 -8.52 0.46 -24.12
CA TYR A 133 -8.30 1.07 -22.80
C TYR A 133 -7.40 0.24 -21.87
N GLY A 134 -7.34 -1.09 -22.06
CA GLY A 134 -6.40 -1.94 -21.32
C GLY A 134 -4.93 -1.57 -21.55
N LEU A 135 -4.54 -1.08 -22.73
CA LEU A 135 -3.16 -0.66 -22.97
C LEU A 135 -2.79 0.59 -22.15
N ALA A 136 -3.76 1.50 -21.94
CA ALA A 136 -3.59 2.70 -21.14
C ALA A 136 -3.33 2.42 -19.64
N LEU A 137 -3.54 1.16 -19.19
CA LEU A 137 -3.28 0.73 -17.82
C LEU A 137 -2.07 -0.21 -17.75
N ALA A 138 -1.90 -1.06 -18.76
CA ALA A 138 -0.77 -1.98 -18.86
C ALA A 138 0.56 -1.25 -19.05
N LEU A 139 0.57 -0.17 -19.83
CA LEU A 139 1.79 0.57 -20.15
C LEU A 139 2.40 1.22 -18.89
N PRO A 140 1.64 1.97 -18.05
CA PRO A 140 2.12 2.43 -16.75
C PRO A 140 2.59 1.31 -15.84
N ALA A 141 1.85 0.21 -15.78
CA ALA A 141 2.22 -0.92 -14.92
C ALA A 141 3.62 -1.43 -15.30
N GLY A 142 3.84 -1.71 -16.59
CA GLY A 142 5.13 -2.17 -17.10
C GLY A 142 6.27 -1.16 -16.88
N LEU A 143 6.02 0.12 -17.23
CA LEU A 143 6.99 1.19 -17.06
C LEU A 143 7.36 1.38 -15.59
N PHE A 144 6.38 1.41 -14.68
CA PHE A 144 6.62 1.63 -13.26
C PHE A 144 7.28 0.42 -12.60
N PHE A 145 6.98 -0.82 -13.01
CA PHE A 145 7.75 -1.98 -12.55
C PHE A 145 9.22 -1.85 -12.95
N TYR A 146 9.49 -1.48 -14.21
CA TYR A 146 10.85 -1.25 -14.67
C TYR A 146 11.55 -0.16 -13.86
N LEU A 147 10.93 1.01 -13.70
CA LEU A 147 11.50 2.13 -12.96
C LEU A 147 11.69 1.81 -11.47
N ALA A 148 10.74 1.10 -10.86
CA ALA A 148 10.83 0.68 -9.47
C ALA A 148 12.04 -0.22 -9.23
N TYR A 149 12.27 -1.23 -10.09
CA TYR A 149 13.41 -2.12 -9.97
C TYR A 149 14.73 -1.41 -10.32
N ARG A 150 14.73 -0.61 -11.38
CA ARG A 150 15.91 0.13 -11.84
C ARG A 150 16.42 1.15 -10.84
N PHE A 151 15.51 1.85 -10.16
CA PHE A 151 15.83 2.96 -9.26
C PHE A 151 15.60 2.66 -7.78
N ASP A 152 15.21 1.43 -7.45
CA ASP A 152 15.06 0.92 -6.10
C ASP A 152 13.99 1.62 -5.25
N HIS A 153 12.86 2.02 -5.87
CA HIS A 153 11.87 2.89 -5.24
C HIS A 153 10.56 2.16 -4.88
N ARG A 154 10.28 2.00 -3.58
CA ARG A 154 9.06 1.31 -3.08
C ARG A 154 7.75 2.01 -3.44
N GLY A 155 7.72 3.35 -3.47
CA GLY A 155 6.53 4.11 -3.88
C GLY A 155 6.13 3.87 -5.34
N VAL A 156 7.08 3.95 -6.28
CA VAL A 156 6.86 3.59 -7.69
C VAL A 156 6.43 2.12 -7.83
N LEU A 157 6.99 1.19 -7.03
CA LEU A 157 6.51 -0.20 -7.02
C LEU A 157 5.02 -0.28 -6.63
N SER A 158 4.60 0.46 -5.61
CA SER A 158 3.20 0.55 -5.21
C SER A 158 2.33 1.05 -6.37
N MET A 159 2.76 2.10 -7.07
CA MET A 159 2.05 2.62 -8.24
C MET A 159 1.97 1.58 -9.37
N ALA A 160 3.04 0.83 -9.61
CA ALA A 160 3.06 -0.25 -10.60
C ALA A 160 2.03 -1.35 -10.27
N ILE A 161 1.95 -1.76 -9.01
CA ILE A 161 1.00 -2.76 -8.53
C ILE A 161 -0.44 -2.23 -8.62
N THR A 162 -0.68 -0.96 -8.27
CA THR A 162 -1.98 -0.32 -8.41
C THR A 162 -2.42 -0.24 -9.88
N ALA A 163 -1.53 0.16 -10.79
CA ALA A 163 -1.81 0.17 -12.23
C ALA A 163 -2.09 -1.23 -12.78
N LEU A 164 -1.34 -2.24 -12.31
CA LEU A 164 -1.58 -3.64 -12.66
C LEU A 164 -2.95 -4.13 -12.18
N ALA A 165 -3.35 -3.78 -10.95
CA ALA A 165 -4.66 -4.13 -10.43
C ALA A 165 -5.79 -3.48 -11.25
N ALA A 166 -5.63 -2.20 -11.62
CA ALA A 166 -6.57 -1.49 -12.48
C ALA A 166 -6.68 -2.16 -13.86
N TRP A 167 -5.53 -2.54 -14.46
CA TRP A 167 -5.50 -3.22 -15.76
C TRP A 167 -6.26 -4.55 -15.79
N VAL A 168 -6.21 -5.30 -14.69
CA VAL A 168 -6.91 -6.59 -14.53
C VAL A 168 -8.44 -6.42 -14.45
N GLY A 169 -8.93 -5.19 -14.38
CA GLY A 169 -10.35 -4.87 -14.35
C GLY A 169 -10.86 -4.49 -12.96
N LEU A 170 -9.98 -4.26 -11.96
CA LEU A 170 -10.38 -3.48 -10.78
C LEU A 170 -10.45 -1.99 -11.16
N SER A 171 -11.44 -1.63 -11.97
CA SER A 171 -11.86 -0.25 -12.08
C SER A 171 -12.81 0.03 -10.93
N VAL A 172 -12.29 0.67 -9.87
CA VAL A 172 -13.16 1.21 -8.82
C VAL A 172 -13.79 2.48 -9.37
N GLU A 173 -14.90 2.33 -10.09
CA GLU A 173 -15.73 3.48 -10.41
C GLU A 173 -16.40 3.91 -9.08
N PRO A 174 -16.18 5.11 -8.54
CA PRO A 174 -16.73 5.45 -7.21
C PRO A 174 -18.26 5.32 -7.16
N LEU A 175 -18.92 5.50 -8.30
CA LEU A 175 -20.37 5.46 -8.44
C LEU A 175 -20.97 4.07 -8.63
N ALA A 176 -20.30 3.15 -9.34
CA ALA A 176 -20.85 1.82 -9.51
C ALA A 176 -20.65 0.91 -8.28
N VAL A 177 -20.01 1.40 -7.19
CA VAL A 177 -20.00 0.72 -5.88
C VAL A 177 -21.43 0.59 -5.38
N PHE A 178 -22.26 1.60 -5.71
CA PHE A 178 -23.69 1.61 -5.44
C PHE A 178 -24.50 0.73 -6.41
N LYS A 179 -23.93 0.30 -7.54
CA LYS A 179 -24.60 -0.53 -8.55
C LYS A 179 -24.24 -2.01 -8.48
N ASN A 180 -23.23 -2.39 -7.68
CA ASN A 180 -22.83 -3.78 -7.45
C ASN A 180 -22.39 -4.59 -8.70
N GLU A 181 -22.10 -3.92 -9.82
CA GLU A 181 -21.84 -4.56 -11.13
C GLU A 181 -20.35 -4.83 -11.44
N PHE A 182 -19.41 -4.49 -10.54
CA PHE A 182 -17.99 -4.50 -10.86
C PHE A 182 -17.30 -5.85 -10.94
N LEU A 183 -17.82 -6.83 -10.21
CA LEU A 183 -17.12 -8.10 -9.98
C LEU A 183 -17.76 -9.18 -10.83
N THR A 184 -17.32 -9.27 -12.08
CA THR A 184 -17.58 -10.43 -12.92
C THR A 184 -16.63 -11.57 -12.58
N GLY A 185 -17.00 -12.82 -12.85
CA GLY A 185 -16.17 -13.97 -12.46
C GLY A 185 -14.82 -14.02 -13.13
N SER A 186 -14.70 -13.48 -14.34
CA SER A 186 -13.42 -13.29 -15.03
C SER A 186 -12.54 -12.28 -14.31
N VAL A 187 -13.08 -11.12 -13.91
CA VAL A 187 -12.32 -10.06 -13.22
C VAL A 187 -11.88 -10.54 -11.84
N SER A 188 -12.77 -11.19 -11.08
CA SER A 188 -12.43 -11.77 -9.78
C SER A 188 -11.33 -12.83 -9.89
N ARG A 189 -11.40 -13.76 -10.85
CA ARG A 189 -10.35 -14.77 -11.06
C ARG A 189 -9.01 -14.15 -11.41
N ALA A 190 -9.01 -13.18 -12.33
CA ALA A 190 -7.78 -12.54 -12.75
C ALA A 190 -7.15 -11.72 -11.60
N ALA A 191 -7.96 -11.03 -10.80
CA ALA A 191 -7.49 -10.28 -9.64
C ALA A 191 -6.94 -11.17 -8.52
N ILE A 192 -7.61 -12.28 -8.22
CA ILE A 192 -7.11 -13.31 -7.29
C ILE A 192 -5.77 -13.87 -7.79
N ALA A 193 -5.67 -14.18 -9.08
CA ALA A 193 -4.44 -14.69 -9.68
C ALA A 193 -3.29 -13.68 -9.58
N VAL A 194 -3.54 -12.40 -9.89
CA VAL A 194 -2.54 -11.34 -9.75
C VAL A 194 -2.16 -11.12 -8.28
N GLY A 195 -3.12 -11.08 -7.37
CA GLY A 195 -2.84 -11.01 -5.93
C GLY A 195 -1.97 -12.18 -5.45
N ALA A 196 -2.23 -13.40 -5.93
CA ALA A 196 -1.42 -14.58 -5.62
C ALA A 196 -0.01 -14.48 -6.20
N LEU A 197 0.14 -14.03 -7.45
CA LEU A 197 1.44 -13.80 -8.08
C LEU A 197 2.26 -12.74 -7.33
N LEU A 198 1.62 -11.68 -6.84
CA LEU A 198 2.27 -10.65 -6.04
C LEU A 198 2.71 -11.19 -4.68
N LEU A 199 1.88 -11.99 -3.99
CA LEU A 199 2.27 -12.68 -2.76
C LEU A 199 3.48 -13.59 -2.98
N LEU A 200 3.45 -14.39 -4.05
CA LEU A 200 4.56 -15.26 -4.43
C LEU A 200 5.82 -14.44 -4.76
N GLY A 201 5.67 -13.31 -5.46
CA GLY A 201 6.76 -12.38 -5.75
C GLY A 201 7.42 -11.82 -4.48
N GLY A 202 6.61 -11.43 -3.49
CA GLY A 202 7.11 -10.97 -2.19
C GLY A 202 7.83 -12.07 -1.41
N TRP A 203 7.24 -13.25 -1.34
CA TRP A 203 7.86 -14.42 -0.69
C TRP A 203 9.16 -14.85 -1.38
N LEU A 204 9.19 -14.85 -2.71
CA LEU A 204 10.38 -15.20 -3.50
C LEU A 204 11.48 -14.13 -3.35
N SER A 205 11.09 -12.85 -3.29
CA SER A 205 12.00 -11.74 -3.03
C SER A 205 12.72 -11.90 -1.68
N GLU A 206 11.99 -12.29 -0.64
CA GLU A 206 12.55 -12.55 0.69
C GLU A 206 13.43 -13.81 0.72
N THR A 207 12.92 -14.94 0.21
CA THR A 207 13.63 -16.24 0.26
C THR A 207 14.86 -16.32 -0.63
N ARG A 208 14.88 -15.58 -1.76
CA ARG A 208 16.02 -15.52 -2.67
C ARG A 208 17.00 -14.38 -2.36
N HIS A 209 16.75 -13.61 -1.29
CA HIS A 209 17.53 -12.44 -0.92
C HIS A 209 17.70 -11.42 -2.08
N ARG A 210 16.69 -11.30 -2.94
CA ARG A 210 16.68 -10.37 -4.08
C ARG A 210 15.65 -9.29 -3.82
N LYS A 211 16.11 -8.04 -3.64
CA LYS A 211 15.25 -6.88 -3.34
C LYS A 211 14.35 -7.13 -2.12
N VAL A 212 14.88 -7.72 -1.05
CA VAL A 212 14.12 -8.10 0.16
C VAL A 212 13.23 -6.97 0.70
N HIS A 213 13.68 -5.73 0.57
CA HIS A 213 12.92 -4.54 0.96
C HIS A 213 11.63 -4.28 0.14
N PHE A 214 11.44 -4.92 -1.01
CA PHE A 214 10.19 -4.89 -1.78
C PHE A 214 9.18 -5.94 -1.30
N ALA A 215 9.62 -6.97 -0.58
CA ALA A 215 8.77 -8.06 -0.10
C ALA A 215 7.56 -7.53 0.69
N TYR A 216 7.79 -6.55 1.57
CA TYR A 216 6.72 -5.89 2.33
C TYR A 216 5.63 -5.32 1.42
N THR A 217 6.01 -4.56 0.38
CA THR A 217 5.07 -3.92 -0.56
C THR A 217 4.30 -4.97 -1.38
N TYR A 218 5.00 -5.99 -1.88
CA TYR A 218 4.37 -7.10 -2.61
C TYR A 218 3.36 -7.87 -1.75
N LEU A 219 3.75 -8.23 -0.52
CA LEU A 219 2.91 -8.99 0.39
C LEU A 219 1.70 -8.18 0.84
N LEU A 220 1.88 -6.89 1.15
CA LEU A 220 0.81 -6.02 1.61
C LEU A 220 -0.23 -5.77 0.51
N LEU A 221 0.21 -5.32 -0.66
CA LEU A 221 -0.71 -4.97 -1.74
C LEU A 221 -1.29 -6.23 -2.41
N GLY A 222 -0.46 -7.25 -2.64
CA GLY A 222 -0.92 -8.54 -3.19
C GLY A 222 -1.89 -9.25 -2.26
N GLY A 223 -1.62 -9.23 -0.95
CA GLY A 223 -2.50 -9.78 0.07
C GLY A 223 -3.85 -9.06 0.12
N ASN A 224 -3.86 -7.72 0.14
CA ASN A 224 -5.10 -6.94 0.08
C ASN A 224 -5.89 -7.20 -1.20
N LEU A 225 -5.21 -7.24 -2.35
CA LEU A 225 -5.87 -7.50 -3.63
C LEU A 225 -6.53 -8.88 -3.65
N LEU A 226 -5.79 -9.93 -3.27
CA LEU A 226 -6.31 -11.30 -3.23
C LEU A 226 -7.46 -11.42 -2.23
N LEU A 227 -7.24 -11.01 -0.99
CA LEU A 227 -8.24 -11.15 0.08
C LEU A 227 -9.48 -10.32 -0.22
N GLY A 228 -9.32 -9.06 -0.63
CA GLY A 228 -10.42 -8.18 -1.00
C GLY A 228 -11.27 -8.74 -2.14
N THR A 229 -10.64 -9.19 -3.22
CA THR A 229 -11.37 -9.72 -4.39
C THR A 229 -11.98 -11.08 -4.14
N ALA A 230 -11.31 -11.96 -3.38
CA ALA A 230 -11.86 -13.24 -2.97
C ALA A 230 -13.06 -13.04 -2.02
N THR A 231 -12.96 -12.18 -1.02
CA THR A 231 -14.08 -11.88 -0.12
C THR A 231 -15.25 -11.27 -0.89
N ALA A 232 -15.01 -10.37 -1.83
CA ALA A 232 -16.09 -9.79 -2.61
C ALA A 232 -16.73 -10.82 -3.58
N ALA A 233 -15.95 -11.71 -4.20
CA ALA A 233 -16.46 -12.82 -5.00
C ALA A 233 -17.28 -13.85 -4.19
N MET A 234 -17.04 -13.93 -2.88
CA MET A 234 -17.78 -14.77 -1.95
C MET A 234 -19.23 -14.33 -1.83
N PHE A 235 -19.47 -13.01 -1.77
CA PHE A 235 -20.80 -12.44 -1.55
C PHE A 235 -21.67 -12.38 -2.81
N THR A 236 -21.05 -12.35 -3.99
CA THR A 236 -21.77 -12.21 -5.27
C THR A 236 -22.09 -13.56 -5.92
N GLU A 237 -21.72 -14.69 -5.30
CA GLU A 237 -21.83 -16.05 -5.85
C GLU A 237 -21.20 -16.24 -7.24
N VAL A 238 -20.24 -15.38 -7.56
CA VAL A 238 -19.65 -15.28 -8.90
C VAL A 238 -18.64 -16.39 -9.18
N LEU A 239 -17.99 -16.93 -8.13
CA LEU A 239 -17.09 -18.09 -8.21
C LEU A 239 -17.64 -19.27 -7.42
N GLN A 240 -17.79 -20.41 -8.10
CA GLN A 240 -18.06 -21.70 -7.47
C GLN A 240 -16.90 -22.67 -7.71
N PRO A 241 -16.58 -23.55 -6.74
CA PRO A 241 -17.29 -23.77 -5.46
C PRO A 241 -16.87 -22.80 -4.35
N LEU A 242 -17.85 -22.29 -3.61
CA LEU A 242 -17.68 -21.33 -2.51
C LEU A 242 -16.72 -21.83 -1.42
N ALA A 243 -16.76 -23.13 -1.10
CA ALA A 243 -15.92 -23.72 -0.08
C ALA A 243 -14.41 -23.55 -0.37
N LEU A 244 -13.98 -23.67 -1.63
CA LEU A 244 -12.58 -23.46 -2.01
C LEU A 244 -12.16 -22.00 -1.79
N LEU A 245 -13.05 -21.06 -2.05
CA LEU A 245 -12.80 -19.63 -1.86
C LEU A 245 -12.63 -19.30 -0.37
N VAL A 246 -13.50 -19.84 0.50
CA VAL A 246 -13.38 -19.70 1.95
C VAL A 246 -12.06 -20.29 2.46
N ILE A 247 -11.72 -21.51 2.02
CA ILE A 247 -10.44 -22.15 2.39
C ILE A 247 -9.24 -21.32 1.92
N LEU A 248 -9.29 -20.77 0.70
CA LEU A 248 -8.25 -19.89 0.17
C LEU A 248 -8.07 -18.65 1.04
N ILE A 249 -9.17 -17.95 1.38
CA ILE A 249 -9.11 -16.75 2.21
C ILE A 249 -8.54 -17.07 3.60
N LEU A 250 -8.97 -18.18 4.21
CA LEU A 250 -8.45 -18.63 5.51
C LEU A 250 -6.97 -19.00 5.45
N ALA A 251 -6.54 -19.72 4.41
CA ALA A 251 -5.14 -20.11 4.24
C ALA A 251 -4.22 -18.89 4.06
N VAL A 252 -4.61 -17.94 3.22
CA VAL A 252 -3.83 -16.70 3.01
C VAL A 252 -3.86 -15.84 4.28
N SER A 253 -5.01 -15.74 4.95
CA SER A 253 -5.14 -14.99 6.22
C SER A 253 -4.24 -15.57 7.31
N ALA A 254 -4.20 -16.90 7.46
CA ALA A 254 -3.31 -17.58 8.39
C ALA A 254 -1.82 -17.36 8.03
N GLY A 255 -1.48 -17.44 6.74
CA GLY A 255 -0.13 -17.17 6.24
C GLY A 255 0.33 -15.73 6.54
N LEU A 256 -0.53 -14.74 6.30
CA LEU A 256 -0.24 -13.33 6.61
C LEU A 256 -0.20 -13.05 8.11
N PHE A 257 -1.04 -13.73 8.90
CA PHE A 257 -0.99 -13.62 10.35
C PHE A 257 0.33 -14.20 10.89
N TRP A 258 0.74 -15.38 10.42
CA TRP A 258 2.05 -15.96 10.75
C TRP A 258 3.20 -15.04 10.34
N TYR A 259 3.15 -14.49 9.12
CA TYR A 259 4.13 -13.54 8.63
C TYR A 259 4.20 -12.27 9.49
N GLY A 260 3.05 -11.71 9.84
CA GLY A 260 2.92 -10.53 10.70
C GLY A 260 3.53 -10.73 12.08
N ARG A 261 3.44 -11.95 12.65
CA ARG A 261 4.12 -12.30 13.90
C ARG A 261 5.64 -12.33 13.74
N ARG A 262 6.14 -12.91 12.65
CA ARG A 262 7.58 -13.03 12.38
C ARG A 262 8.24 -11.68 12.13
N VAL A 263 7.55 -10.76 11.43
CA VAL A 263 8.07 -9.43 11.05
C VAL A 263 7.61 -8.35 12.04
N HIS A 264 6.92 -8.72 13.12
CA HIS A 264 6.35 -7.81 14.12
C HIS A 264 5.51 -6.67 13.53
N SER A 265 4.79 -6.95 12.44
CA SER A 265 3.99 -5.95 11.73
C SER A 265 2.51 -6.08 12.06
N HIS A 266 1.99 -5.07 12.75
CA HIS A 266 0.57 -4.99 13.13
C HIS A 266 -0.38 -5.01 11.94
N LEU A 267 0.02 -4.42 10.82
CA LEU A 267 -0.82 -4.33 9.62
C LEU A 267 -1.16 -5.71 9.04
N PHE A 268 -0.18 -6.61 8.96
CA PHE A 268 -0.42 -7.98 8.46
C PHE A 268 -1.28 -8.82 9.42
N LEU A 269 -1.10 -8.62 10.73
CA LEU A 269 -1.92 -9.30 11.73
C LEU A 269 -3.38 -8.86 11.64
N LEU A 270 -3.61 -7.56 11.52
CA LEU A 270 -4.96 -7.00 11.34
C LEU A 270 -5.57 -7.49 10.04
N LEU A 271 -4.83 -7.47 8.93
CA LEU A 271 -5.31 -7.97 7.64
C LEU A 271 -5.75 -9.43 7.73
N GLY A 272 -4.89 -10.31 8.25
CA GLY A 272 -5.23 -11.73 8.40
C GLY A 272 -6.40 -11.96 9.35
N ALA A 273 -6.46 -11.24 10.47
CA ALA A 273 -7.55 -11.38 11.43
C ALA A 273 -8.90 -10.92 10.86
N THR A 274 -8.94 -9.75 10.20
CA THR A 274 -10.17 -9.17 9.68
C THR A 274 -10.74 -9.99 8.52
N TYR A 275 -9.94 -10.29 7.50
CA TYR A 275 -10.42 -11.08 6.35
C TYR A 275 -10.72 -12.53 6.75
N GLY A 276 -9.91 -13.12 7.64
CA GLY A 276 -10.16 -14.46 8.17
C GLY A 276 -11.46 -14.54 8.97
N TYR A 277 -11.75 -13.54 9.80
CA TYR A 277 -13.03 -13.46 10.54
C TYR A 277 -14.22 -13.41 9.59
N VAL A 278 -14.20 -12.53 8.60
CA VAL A 278 -15.30 -12.39 7.61
C VAL A 278 -15.55 -13.71 6.87
N ALA A 279 -14.50 -14.36 6.38
CA ALA A 279 -14.63 -15.63 5.66
C ALA A 279 -15.12 -16.77 6.56
N LEU A 280 -14.64 -16.85 7.80
CA LEU A 280 -15.05 -17.88 8.77
C LEU A 280 -16.52 -17.73 9.14
N THR A 281 -16.96 -16.51 9.48
CA THR A 281 -18.35 -16.23 9.84
C THR A 281 -19.31 -16.52 8.68
N TYR A 282 -18.96 -16.10 7.46
CA TYR A 282 -19.78 -16.39 6.28
C TYR A 282 -19.80 -17.88 5.94
N GLY A 283 -18.65 -18.54 5.93
CA GLY A 283 -18.55 -19.98 5.65
C GLY A 283 -19.32 -20.83 6.67
N LEU A 284 -19.27 -20.46 7.95
CA LEU A 284 -20.05 -21.11 9.00
C LEU A 284 -21.55 -20.91 8.78
N ALA A 285 -21.98 -19.68 8.46
CA ALA A 285 -23.39 -19.38 8.17
C ALA A 285 -23.93 -20.22 7.00
N GLN A 286 -23.12 -20.41 5.94
CA GLN A 286 -23.50 -21.23 4.79
C GLN A 286 -23.51 -22.74 5.10
N LEU A 287 -22.61 -23.21 5.97
CA LEU A 287 -22.64 -24.60 6.43
C LEU A 287 -23.89 -24.88 7.28
N LEU A 288 -24.25 -23.93 8.15
CA LEU A 288 -25.44 -23.99 8.98
C LEU A 288 -26.73 -23.95 8.15
N SER A 289 -26.82 -23.07 7.14
CA SER A 289 -27.99 -22.99 6.26
C SER A 289 -28.20 -24.30 5.47
N ALA A 290 -27.12 -24.96 5.04
CA ALA A 290 -27.19 -26.25 4.34
C ALA A 290 -27.74 -27.40 5.20
N THR A 291 -27.68 -27.31 6.53
CA THR A 291 -28.22 -28.33 7.46
C THR A 291 -29.72 -28.19 7.74
N GLY A 292 -30.39 -27.17 7.18
CA GLY A 292 -31.85 -27.01 7.22
C GLY A 292 -32.46 -26.66 8.59
N LEU A 293 -31.64 -26.27 9.58
CA LEU A 293 -32.11 -25.98 10.93
C LEU A 293 -32.78 -24.60 10.98
N ASN A 294 -34.09 -24.52 11.23
CA ASN A 294 -34.81 -23.25 11.47
C ASN A 294 -34.33 -22.47 12.73
N ILE A 295 -33.43 -23.07 13.51
CA ILE A 295 -32.76 -22.48 14.68
C ILE A 295 -31.62 -21.51 14.25
N VAL A 296 -31.25 -21.50 12.96
CA VAL A 296 -30.14 -20.70 12.40
C VAL A 296 -30.29 -19.19 12.59
N LEU A 297 -31.51 -18.64 12.56
CA LEU A 297 -31.69 -17.19 12.69
C LEU A 297 -31.49 -16.69 14.14
N ALA A 298 -32.03 -17.42 15.13
CA ALA A 298 -31.92 -17.05 16.54
C ALA A 298 -30.51 -17.30 17.08
N LEU A 299 -29.93 -18.48 16.84
CA LEU A 299 -28.54 -18.77 17.24
C LEU A 299 -27.52 -17.97 16.42
N GLY A 300 -27.82 -17.68 15.15
CA GLY A 300 -26.97 -16.88 14.28
C GLY A 300 -26.82 -15.43 14.77
N LEU A 301 -27.89 -14.83 15.30
CA LEU A 301 -27.83 -13.48 15.87
C LEU A 301 -26.95 -13.43 17.13
N TYR A 302 -27.10 -14.39 18.05
CA TYR A 302 -26.26 -14.48 19.25
C TYR A 302 -24.81 -14.80 18.92
N TYR A 303 -24.57 -15.70 17.96
CA TYR A 303 -23.24 -15.99 17.43
C TYR A 303 -22.61 -14.75 16.80
N PHE A 304 -23.35 -13.99 15.99
CA PHE A 304 -22.84 -12.79 15.34
C PHE A 304 -22.45 -11.72 16.35
N ILE A 305 -23.31 -11.44 17.34
CA ILE A 305 -23.01 -10.48 18.41
C ILE A 305 -21.80 -10.95 19.23
N GLY A 306 -21.80 -12.20 19.69
CA GLY A 306 -20.71 -12.75 20.51
C GLY A 306 -19.38 -12.80 19.77
N SER A 307 -19.39 -13.24 18.52
CA SER A 307 -18.19 -13.31 17.68
C SER A 307 -17.65 -11.93 17.31
N THR A 308 -18.51 -10.93 17.12
CA THR A 308 -18.09 -9.54 16.87
C THR A 308 -17.43 -8.94 18.10
N VAL A 309 -18.02 -9.12 19.29
CA VAL A 309 -17.42 -8.67 20.55
C VAL A 309 -16.07 -9.35 20.78
N ALA A 310 -15.99 -10.67 20.54
CA ALA A 310 -14.73 -11.42 20.64
C ALA A 310 -13.69 -10.93 19.62
N ALA A 311 -14.10 -10.61 18.38
CA ALA A 311 -13.22 -10.09 17.34
C ALA A 311 -12.68 -8.69 17.71
N VAL A 312 -13.53 -7.78 18.19
CA VAL A 312 -13.12 -6.45 18.65
C VAL A 312 -12.18 -6.55 19.85
N TRP A 313 -12.49 -7.42 20.81
CA TRP A 313 -11.61 -7.68 21.95
C TRP A 313 -10.26 -8.24 21.51
N PHE A 314 -10.26 -9.20 20.58
CA PHE A 314 -9.04 -9.77 20.01
C PHE A 314 -8.20 -8.73 19.27
N LEU A 315 -8.82 -7.88 18.45
CA LEU A 315 -8.13 -6.82 17.70
C LEU A 315 -7.54 -5.75 18.63
N THR A 316 -8.24 -5.37 19.70
CA THR A 316 -7.73 -4.39 20.69
C THR A 316 -6.58 -4.96 21.53
N HIS A 317 -6.58 -6.27 21.80
CA HIS A 317 -5.53 -6.94 22.57
C HIS A 317 -4.46 -7.60 21.68
N LEU A 318 -4.54 -7.39 20.37
CA LEU A 318 -3.74 -8.11 19.39
C LEU A 318 -2.24 -7.89 19.61
N LYS A 319 -1.84 -6.67 20.00
CA LYS A 319 -0.44 -6.33 20.31
C LYS A 319 0.15 -7.22 21.43
N ARG A 320 -0.65 -7.49 22.46
CA ARG A 320 -0.28 -8.28 23.64
C ARG A 320 -0.30 -9.77 23.32
N LEU A 321 -1.33 -10.22 22.60
CA LEU A 321 -1.52 -11.63 22.26
C LEU A 321 -0.53 -12.14 21.21
N ALA A 322 -0.14 -11.29 20.26
CA ALA A 322 0.81 -11.65 19.21
C ALA A 322 2.29 -11.54 19.65
N GLY A 323 2.57 -11.07 20.88
CA GLY A 323 3.94 -10.91 21.40
C GLY A 323 4.71 -9.73 20.80
N THR A 324 4.04 -8.85 20.06
CA THR A 324 4.65 -7.69 19.38
C THR A 324 4.86 -6.47 20.29
N ALA A 325 4.26 -6.46 21.48
CA ALA A 325 4.28 -5.31 22.40
C ALA A 325 5.69 -4.93 22.93
N ALA A 326 6.62 -5.87 23.01
CA ALA A 326 7.96 -5.63 23.54
C ALA A 326 8.91 -4.92 22.54
N HIS A 327 8.60 -4.92 21.24
CA HIS A 327 9.53 -4.50 20.20
C HIS A 327 9.41 -3.01 19.81
N GLU A 328 8.28 -2.36 20.09
CA GLU A 328 8.08 -0.90 19.92
C GLU A 328 8.60 -0.08 21.12
N GLN A 329 8.79 -0.68 22.30
CA GLN A 329 9.33 0.01 23.49
C GLN A 329 10.87 0.00 23.56
N GLY A 330 11.53 -0.63 22.58
CA GLY A 330 12.99 -0.74 22.46
C GLY A 330 13.58 0.05 21.28
N LEU A 331 12.87 1.07 20.79
CA LEU A 331 13.35 2.08 19.83
C LEU A 331 13.02 3.47 20.34
#